data_AF-A0A815KP27-F1
#
_entry.id   AF-A0A815KP27-F1
#
_cell.length_a   1.000
_cell.length_b   1.000
_cell.length_c   1.000
_cell.angle_alpha   90.00
_cell.angle_beta   90.00
_cell.angle_gamma   90.00
#
_symmetry.space_group_name_H-M   'P 1'
#
loop_
_entity.id
_entity.type
_entity.pdbx_description
1 polymer ?
#
loop_
_entity_poly.entity_id
_entity_poly.type
_entity_poly.pdbx_seq_one_letter_code
_entity_poly.pdbx_strand_id
1 'polypeptide(L)'
;MAGTYDSEEERIIDRIKSIAFREARDAGATFINRQWVAGKVHRPVQSVTDWWKKPYDQCFADYSNGGRKLKLSQASQDIIHKGESWTGQYFRDIILTEHVFPFLKNEENVIDPDEVIFIHDKAPCMRAYPTQHLLQDNDIKFWGNDIWPENSPDLNVAEHIGTIIKDEVEKKMLSEPGHSRYLEETLKMHISDVLKNMETDTDLFETLLCSYLSRLRAVKNANGHHTDY
;
A
#
# COMPACT_ATOMS: atom_id res chain seq x y z
N MET A 1 -33.30 -27.81 12.37
CA MET A 1 -32.55 -26.55 12.46
C MET A 1 -31.57 -26.55 11.31
N ALA A 2 -31.87 -25.81 10.25
CA ALA A 2 -31.04 -25.77 9.04
C ALA A 2 -29.81 -24.89 9.34
N GLY A 3 -28.61 -25.48 9.26
CA GLY A 3 -27.36 -24.74 9.36
C GLY A 3 -27.31 -23.71 8.24
N THR A 4 -27.04 -22.46 8.60
CA THR A 4 -26.79 -21.37 7.66
C THR A 4 -25.65 -21.79 6.74
N TYR A 5 -25.96 -22.03 5.46
CA TYR A 5 -24.94 -22.31 4.46
C TYR A 5 -24.10 -21.06 4.31
N ASP A 6 -22.88 -21.16 4.81
CA ASP A 6 -21.75 -20.28 4.54
C ASP A 6 -21.68 -19.93 3.06
N SER A 7 -21.73 -18.63 2.75
CA SER A 7 -21.74 -18.15 1.37
C SER A 7 -20.37 -18.41 0.70
N GLU A 8 -20.35 -18.61 -0.61
CA GLU A 8 -19.07 -18.79 -1.32
C GLU A 8 -18.21 -17.52 -1.25
N GLU A 9 -18.84 -16.35 -1.13
CA GLU A 9 -18.16 -15.07 -0.91
C GLU A 9 -17.39 -15.06 0.42
N GLU A 10 -18.01 -15.49 1.52
CA GLU A 10 -17.34 -15.63 2.82
C GLU A 10 -16.18 -16.63 2.76
N ARG A 11 -16.35 -17.73 2.02
CA ARG A 11 -15.28 -18.73 1.84
C ARG A 11 -14.10 -18.22 1.03
N ILE A 12 -14.35 -17.35 0.04
CA ILE A 12 -13.29 -16.71 -0.75
C ILE A 12 -12.52 -15.73 0.14
N ILE A 13 -13.22 -14.90 0.92
CA ILE A 13 -12.62 -13.96 1.86
C ILE A 13 -11.73 -14.72 2.87
N ASP A 14 -12.21 -15.81 3.43
CA ASP A 14 -11.44 -16.62 4.39
C ASP A 14 -10.22 -17.31 3.74
N ARG A 15 -10.34 -17.69 2.46
CA ARG A 15 -9.24 -18.22 1.65
C ARG A 15 -8.14 -17.18 1.46
N ILE A 16 -8.51 -15.97 1.07
CA ILE A 16 -7.59 -14.84 0.85
C ILE A 16 -6.88 -14.49 2.15
N LYS A 17 -7.63 -14.37 3.26
CA LYS A 17 -7.06 -14.14 4.59
C LYS A 17 -6.05 -15.22 4.96
N SER A 18 -6.37 -16.48 4.73
CA SER A 18 -5.48 -17.61 5.05
C SER A 18 -4.17 -17.58 4.24
N ILE A 19 -4.21 -17.16 2.98
CA ILE A 19 -3.01 -16.96 2.16
C ILE A 19 -2.21 -15.74 2.62
N ALA A 20 -2.87 -14.59 2.85
CA ALA A 20 -2.20 -13.39 3.33
C ALA A 20 -1.47 -13.64 4.66
N PHE A 21 -2.09 -14.37 5.58
CA PHE A 21 -1.46 -14.78 6.83
C PHE A 21 -0.29 -15.75 6.65
N ARG A 22 -0.31 -16.62 5.63
CA ARG A 22 0.86 -17.43 5.27
C ARG A 22 2.01 -16.56 4.77
N GLU A 23 1.75 -15.63 3.85
CA GLU A 23 2.79 -14.74 3.32
C GLU A 23 3.41 -13.90 4.45
N ALA A 24 2.59 -13.38 5.37
CA ALA A 24 3.06 -12.68 6.56
C ALA A 24 3.94 -13.57 7.46
N ARG A 25 3.56 -14.85 7.64
CA ARG A 25 4.39 -15.83 8.36
C ARG A 25 5.73 -16.04 7.65
N ASP A 26 5.71 -16.23 6.34
CA ASP A 26 6.90 -16.51 5.54
C ASP A 26 7.82 -15.28 5.45
N ALA A 27 7.27 -14.08 5.63
CA ALA A 27 7.99 -12.82 5.81
C ALA A 27 8.52 -12.57 7.24
N GLY A 28 8.30 -13.51 8.18
CA GLY A 28 8.91 -13.46 9.52
C GLY A 28 7.94 -13.41 10.70
N ALA A 29 6.63 -13.31 10.47
CA ALA A 29 5.61 -13.36 11.54
C ALA A 29 5.37 -14.80 12.03
N THR A 30 6.39 -15.41 12.65
CA THR A 30 6.43 -16.84 13.02
C THR A 30 5.36 -17.29 14.02
N PHE A 31 4.73 -16.36 14.74
CA PHE A 31 3.59 -16.65 15.63
C PHE A 31 2.32 -17.08 14.88
N ILE A 32 2.22 -16.74 13.59
CA ILE A 32 1.09 -17.11 12.73
C ILE A 32 1.20 -18.59 12.37
N ASN A 33 0.38 -19.41 13.01
CA ASN A 33 0.25 -20.83 12.70
C ASN A 33 -1.18 -21.17 12.24
N ARG A 34 -1.38 -22.37 11.67
CA ARG A 34 -2.69 -22.78 11.12
C ARG A 34 -3.81 -22.78 12.16
N GLN A 35 -3.49 -23.05 13.43
CA GLN A 35 -4.45 -23.05 14.53
C GLN A 35 -4.92 -21.62 14.84
N TRP A 36 -3.98 -20.68 14.84
CA TRP A 36 -4.25 -19.26 15.01
C TRP A 36 -5.12 -18.72 13.87
N VAL A 37 -4.77 -19.03 12.62
CA VAL A 37 -5.54 -18.61 11.44
C VAL A 37 -6.94 -19.20 11.46
N ALA A 38 -7.08 -20.49 11.79
CA ALA A 38 -8.38 -21.16 11.96
C ALA A 38 -9.28 -20.43 12.98
N GLY A 39 -8.68 -19.99 14.10
CA GLY A 39 -9.38 -19.16 15.08
C GLY A 39 -9.81 -17.80 14.55
N LYS A 40 -9.04 -17.19 13.64
CA LYS A 40 -9.34 -15.87 13.04
C LYS A 40 -10.38 -15.91 11.93
N VAL A 41 -10.40 -16.96 11.11
CA VAL A 41 -11.40 -17.11 10.04
C VAL A 41 -12.63 -17.90 10.50
N HIS A 42 -12.66 -18.33 11.77
CA HIS A 42 -13.73 -19.17 12.33
C HIS A 42 -13.98 -20.46 11.52
N ARG A 43 -12.91 -21.08 11.02
CA ARG A 43 -12.95 -22.33 10.24
C ARG A 43 -12.18 -23.45 10.90
N PRO A 44 -12.49 -24.71 10.57
CA PRO A 44 -11.66 -25.84 10.96
C PRO A 44 -10.22 -25.67 10.44
N VAL A 45 -9.25 -26.13 11.24
CA VAL A 45 -7.81 -26.14 10.86
C VAL A 45 -7.57 -26.89 9.54
N GLN A 46 -8.40 -27.89 9.24
CA GLN A 46 -8.32 -28.62 7.97
C GLN A 46 -8.61 -27.71 6.77
N SER A 47 -9.64 -26.87 6.83
CA SER A 47 -9.96 -25.92 5.76
C SER A 47 -8.81 -24.94 5.53
N VAL A 48 -8.23 -24.42 6.60
CA VAL A 48 -7.04 -23.55 6.53
C VAL A 48 -5.85 -24.30 5.93
N THR A 49 -5.64 -25.57 6.27
CA THR A 49 -4.55 -26.40 5.72
C THR A 49 -4.70 -26.61 4.22
N ASP A 50 -5.93 -26.86 3.76
CA ASP A 50 -6.24 -27.06 2.34
C ASP A 50 -6.05 -25.78 1.52
N TRP A 51 -6.26 -24.60 2.13
CA TRP A 51 -6.01 -23.30 1.50
C TRP A 51 -4.55 -22.85 1.59
N TRP A 52 -3.85 -23.25 2.67
CA TRP A 52 -2.48 -22.86 2.97
C TRP A 52 -1.49 -23.16 1.85
N LYS A 53 -1.75 -24.19 1.04
CA LYS A 53 -0.86 -24.60 -0.06
C LYS A 53 -1.31 -24.09 -1.42
N LYS A 54 -2.44 -23.38 -1.49
CA LYS A 54 -2.95 -22.86 -2.76
C LYS A 54 -2.23 -21.57 -3.13
N PRO A 55 -1.89 -21.38 -4.41
CA PRO A 55 -1.47 -20.08 -4.91
C PRO A 55 -2.68 -19.11 -4.98
N TYR A 56 -2.41 -17.81 -4.96
CA TYR A 56 -3.44 -16.76 -4.84
C TYR A 56 -4.49 -16.81 -5.97
N ASP A 57 -4.07 -17.18 -7.18
CA ASP A 57 -4.91 -17.38 -8.35
C ASP A 57 -5.93 -18.53 -8.20
N GLN A 58 -5.64 -19.51 -7.34
CA GLN A 58 -6.57 -20.60 -7.00
C GLN A 58 -7.56 -20.26 -5.89
N CYS A 59 -7.42 -19.11 -5.21
CA CYS A 59 -8.43 -18.67 -4.24
C CYS A 59 -9.76 -18.28 -4.89
N PHE A 60 -9.71 -17.86 -6.16
CA PHE A 60 -10.87 -17.41 -6.95
C PHE A 60 -11.39 -18.48 -7.92
N ALA A 61 -10.81 -19.69 -7.87
CA ALA A 61 -11.27 -20.83 -8.65
C ALA A 61 -12.34 -21.58 -7.83
N ASP A 62 -13.61 -21.31 -8.13
CA ASP A 62 -14.73 -22.09 -7.62
C ASP A 62 -14.69 -23.51 -8.22
N TYR A 63 -14.67 -24.54 -7.37
CA TYR A 63 -14.66 -25.96 -7.79
C TYR A 63 -16.06 -26.59 -7.79
N SER A 64 -17.11 -25.82 -7.50
CA SER A 64 -18.46 -26.40 -7.38
C SER A 64 -19.28 -26.37 -8.66
N ASN A 65 -19.01 -25.51 -9.65
CA ASN A 65 -19.76 -25.50 -10.92
C ASN A 65 -19.07 -24.68 -12.02
N GLY A 66 -17.93 -25.14 -12.56
CA GLY A 66 -17.36 -24.59 -13.80
C GLY A 66 -17.32 -23.05 -13.86
N GLY A 67 -17.17 -22.41 -12.69
CA GLY A 67 -17.36 -20.99 -12.50
C GLY A 67 -16.20 -20.31 -13.20
N ARG A 68 -16.50 -19.64 -14.29
CA ARG A 68 -15.55 -18.78 -15.01
C ARG A 68 -14.75 -18.01 -13.97
N LYS A 69 -13.41 -18.03 -14.10
CA LYS A 69 -12.50 -17.12 -13.39
C LYS A 69 -13.26 -15.81 -13.16
N LEU A 70 -13.31 -15.32 -11.92
CA LEU A 70 -13.68 -13.93 -11.65
C LEU A 70 -12.70 -13.08 -12.46
N LYS A 71 -13.02 -12.91 -13.74
CA LYS A 71 -12.55 -11.81 -14.54
C LYS A 71 -13.11 -10.65 -13.76
N LEU A 72 -12.20 -9.86 -13.18
CA LEU A 72 -12.37 -8.43 -13.10
C LEU A 72 -13.33 -8.01 -14.23
N SER A 73 -14.40 -7.30 -13.89
CA SER A 73 -15.34 -6.86 -14.92
C SER A 73 -14.53 -6.25 -16.08
N GLN A 74 -14.99 -6.38 -17.33
CA GLN A 74 -14.24 -5.80 -18.44
C GLN A 74 -13.91 -4.33 -18.15
N ALA A 75 -14.81 -3.59 -17.47
CA ALA A 75 -14.54 -2.25 -16.94
C ALA A 75 -13.37 -2.18 -15.94
N SER A 76 -13.28 -3.08 -14.95
CA SER A 76 -12.17 -3.12 -13.99
C SER A 76 -10.85 -3.54 -14.65
N GLN A 77 -10.88 -4.47 -15.61
CA GLN A 77 -9.72 -4.83 -16.43
C GLN A 77 -9.29 -3.66 -17.30
N ASP A 78 -10.25 -2.97 -17.91
CA ASP A 78 -10.00 -1.80 -18.75
C ASP A 78 -9.47 -0.63 -17.92
N ILE A 79 -9.87 -0.44 -16.66
CA ILE A 79 -9.29 0.59 -15.77
C ILE A 79 -7.83 0.23 -15.43
N ILE A 80 -7.55 -1.03 -15.10
CA ILE A 80 -6.19 -1.49 -14.78
C ILE A 80 -5.29 -1.47 -16.03
N HIS A 81 -5.83 -1.84 -17.20
CA HIS A 81 -5.11 -1.83 -18.48
C HIS A 81 -5.05 -0.44 -19.15
N LYS A 82 -5.94 0.49 -18.81
CA LYS A 82 -5.83 1.93 -19.12
C LYS A 82 -4.93 2.66 -18.13
N GLY A 83 -4.60 2.06 -16.99
CA GLY A 83 -3.66 2.61 -16.02
C GLY A 83 -2.28 2.68 -16.64
N GLU A 84 -1.93 3.83 -17.21
CA GLU A 84 -0.58 4.09 -17.68
C GLU A 84 0.35 4.05 -16.46
N SER A 85 1.25 3.07 -16.43
CA SER A 85 2.40 3.14 -15.52
C SER A 85 3.21 4.36 -15.94
N TRP A 86 3.60 5.19 -14.97
CA TRP A 86 4.45 6.32 -15.26
C TRP A 86 5.76 5.83 -15.90
N THR A 87 6.07 6.38 -17.07
CA THR A 87 7.39 6.18 -17.65
C THR A 87 8.42 6.90 -16.78
N GLY A 88 9.66 6.43 -16.78
CA GLY A 88 10.73 7.16 -16.10
C GLY A 88 10.89 8.60 -16.60
N GLN A 89 10.54 8.87 -17.86
CA GLN A 89 10.54 10.21 -18.43
C GLN A 89 9.41 11.07 -17.86
N TYR A 90 8.17 10.58 -17.88
CA TYR A 90 7.03 11.29 -17.29
C TYR A 90 7.26 11.60 -15.81
N PHE A 91 7.83 10.64 -15.07
CA PHE A 91 8.15 10.84 -13.68
C PHE A 91 9.17 11.98 -13.45
N ARG A 92 10.21 12.07 -14.28
CA ARG A 92 11.20 13.15 -14.19
C ARG A 92 10.64 14.50 -14.63
N ASP A 93 9.96 14.52 -15.76
CA ASP A 93 9.53 15.77 -16.40
C ASP A 93 8.35 16.39 -15.68
N ILE A 94 7.36 15.58 -15.28
CA ILE A 94 6.14 16.09 -14.68
C ILE A 94 6.21 15.98 -13.16
N ILE A 95 6.41 14.78 -12.62
CA ILE A 95 6.33 14.58 -11.18
C ILE A 95 7.46 15.30 -10.46
N LEU A 96 8.71 15.12 -10.88
CA LEU A 96 9.84 15.78 -10.21
C LEU A 96 9.94 17.25 -10.57
N THR A 97 10.01 17.58 -11.87
CA THR A 97 10.36 18.94 -12.29
C THR A 97 9.22 19.94 -12.10
N GLU A 98 7.96 19.55 -12.35
CA GLU A 98 6.82 20.47 -12.23
C GLU A 98 6.19 20.50 -10.84
N HIS A 99 6.34 19.44 -10.04
CA HIS A 99 5.69 19.35 -8.73
C HIS A 99 6.67 19.28 -7.55
N VAL A 100 7.58 18.30 -7.53
CA VAL A 100 8.45 18.08 -6.35
C VAL A 100 9.49 19.18 -6.19
N PHE A 101 10.22 19.56 -7.24
CA PHE A 101 11.28 20.57 -7.11
C PHE A 101 10.73 21.95 -6.71
N PRO A 102 9.65 22.47 -7.33
CA PRO A 102 9.05 23.73 -6.88
C PRO A 102 8.53 23.64 -5.44
N PHE A 103 8.01 22.48 -5.02
CA PHE A 103 7.57 22.29 -3.64
C PHE A 103 8.74 22.40 -2.66
N LEU A 104 9.84 21.67 -2.89
CA LEU A 104 10.99 21.61 -1.98
C LEU A 104 11.80 22.92 -1.93
N LYS A 105 11.79 23.71 -3.01
CA LYS A 105 12.53 24.97 -3.11
C LYS A 105 11.75 26.19 -2.58
N ASN A 106 10.51 26.00 -2.13
CA ASN A 106 9.66 27.09 -1.67
C ASN A 106 9.68 27.17 -0.14
N GLU A 107 10.15 28.30 0.40
CA GLU A 107 10.20 28.60 1.84
C GLU A 107 8.83 28.58 2.54
N GLU A 108 7.73 28.73 1.78
CA GLU A 108 6.38 28.60 2.32
C GLU A 108 5.94 27.14 2.52
N ASN A 109 6.62 26.19 1.86
CA ASN A 109 6.28 24.76 1.90
C ASN A 109 7.20 23.94 2.82
N VAL A 110 8.42 24.42 3.06
CA VAL A 110 9.43 23.74 3.88
C VAL A 110 10.07 24.72 4.85
N ILE A 111 10.48 24.23 6.03
CA ILE A 111 11.07 25.07 7.09
C ILE A 111 12.34 25.78 6.60
N ASP A 112 13.20 25.03 5.92
CA ASP A 112 14.43 25.54 5.32
C ASP A 112 14.74 24.74 4.04
N PRO A 113 14.65 25.36 2.85
CA PRO A 113 14.98 24.70 1.58
C PRO A 113 16.42 24.21 1.50
N ASP A 114 17.35 24.83 2.23
CA ASP A 114 18.75 24.41 2.25
C ASP A 114 18.94 23.19 3.17
N GLU A 115 18.08 22.94 4.15
CA GLU A 115 18.20 21.79 5.06
C GLU A 115 17.29 20.61 4.72
N VAL A 116 16.30 20.80 3.84
CA VAL A 116 15.34 19.74 3.49
C VAL A 116 16.03 18.54 2.84
N ILE A 117 15.65 17.34 3.27
CA ILE A 117 16.10 16.09 2.67
C ILE A 117 14.89 15.37 2.07
N PHE A 118 14.93 15.16 0.76
CA PHE A 118 13.92 14.39 0.05
C PHE A 118 14.15 12.89 0.27
N ILE A 119 13.18 12.22 0.89
CA ILE A 119 13.23 10.80 1.20
C ILE A 119 12.26 10.07 0.28
N HIS A 120 12.72 8.98 -0.35
CA HIS A 120 11.94 8.18 -1.28
C HIS A 120 12.39 6.71 -1.25
N ASP A 121 11.57 5.81 -1.79
CA ASP A 121 11.88 4.40 -1.90
C ASP A 121 12.82 4.06 -3.08
N LYS A 122 13.13 2.78 -3.26
CA LYS A 122 13.96 2.31 -4.39
C LYS A 122 13.13 1.88 -5.61
N ALA A 123 11.96 2.48 -5.85
CA ALA A 123 11.18 2.20 -7.05
C ALA A 123 12.03 2.37 -8.31
N PRO A 124 11.79 1.58 -9.39
CA PRO A 124 12.62 1.61 -10.59
C PRO A 124 12.83 3.01 -11.19
N CYS A 125 11.83 3.89 -11.14
CA CYS A 125 11.93 5.26 -11.60
C CYS A 125 12.86 6.13 -10.73
N MET A 126 12.87 5.92 -9.41
CA MET A 126 13.73 6.63 -8.46
C MET A 126 15.18 6.15 -8.52
N ARG A 127 15.38 4.83 -8.57
CA ARG A 127 16.70 4.20 -8.61
C ARG A 127 17.47 4.49 -9.90
N ALA A 128 16.78 4.80 -10.99
CA ALA A 128 17.37 5.01 -12.30
C ALA A 128 18.42 6.13 -12.27
N TYR A 129 19.58 5.86 -12.89
CA TYR A 129 20.71 6.82 -12.97
C TYR A 129 20.29 8.22 -13.46
N PRO A 130 19.46 8.37 -14.51
CA PRO A 130 19.01 9.70 -14.95
C PRO A 130 18.21 10.46 -13.89
N THR A 131 17.44 9.77 -13.05
CA THR A 131 16.64 10.40 -12.00
C THR A 131 17.53 10.87 -10.84
N GLN A 132 18.50 10.05 -10.45
CA GLN A 132 19.49 10.41 -9.42
C GLN A 132 20.32 11.63 -9.85
N HIS A 133 20.74 11.71 -11.11
CA HIS A 133 21.45 12.87 -11.65
C HIS A 133 20.55 14.10 -11.70
N LEU A 134 19.30 13.95 -12.15
CA LEU A 134 18.36 15.07 -12.19
C LEU A 134 18.16 15.70 -10.80
N LEU A 135 18.08 14.89 -9.74
CA LEU A 135 18.00 15.38 -8.36
C LEU A 135 19.26 16.17 -7.96
N GLN A 136 20.44 15.63 -8.27
CA GLN A 136 21.73 16.28 -7.98
C GLN A 136 21.92 17.58 -8.76
N ASP A 137 21.63 17.59 -10.06
CA ASP A 137 21.75 18.74 -10.95
C ASP A 137 20.78 19.88 -10.55
N ASN A 138 19.74 19.57 -9.79
CA ASN A 138 18.80 20.53 -9.24
C ASN A 138 19.07 20.89 -7.77
N ASP A 139 20.23 20.53 -7.23
CA ASP A 139 20.65 20.78 -5.84
C ASP A 139 19.68 20.19 -4.79
N ILE A 140 18.95 19.13 -5.14
CA ILE A 140 18.08 18.44 -4.18
C ILE A 140 18.95 17.54 -3.30
N LYS A 141 18.87 17.70 -1.98
CA LYS A 141 19.43 16.75 -1.02
C LYS A 141 18.46 15.58 -0.86
N PHE A 142 18.92 14.35 -1.02
CA PHE A 142 18.05 13.17 -0.93
C PHE A 142 18.78 11.93 -0.43
N TRP A 143 18.01 10.93 0.01
CA TRP A 143 18.54 9.61 0.35
C TRP A 143 18.62 8.74 -0.90
N GLY A 144 19.80 8.71 -1.51
CA GLY A 144 20.06 7.97 -2.73
C GLY A 144 20.17 6.46 -2.54
N ASN A 145 20.59 5.80 -3.62
CA ASN A 145 20.73 4.34 -3.68
C ASN A 145 21.70 3.75 -2.65
N ASP A 146 22.59 4.56 -2.12
CA ASP A 146 23.60 4.23 -1.11
C ASP A 146 23.08 4.35 0.33
N ILE A 147 22.00 5.11 0.55
CA ILE A 147 21.45 5.38 1.89
C ILE A 147 20.16 4.58 2.14
N TRP A 148 19.19 4.62 1.23
CA TRP A 148 17.90 3.96 1.45
C TRP A 148 18.03 2.43 1.35
N PRO A 149 17.63 1.62 2.34
CA PRO A 149 17.69 0.17 2.24
C PRO A 149 16.65 -0.41 1.25
N GLU A 150 17.00 -1.49 0.56
CA GLU A 150 16.05 -2.16 -0.34
C GLU A 150 14.99 -2.92 0.47
N ASN A 151 13.74 -2.97 -0.03
CA ASN A 151 12.61 -3.67 0.61
C ASN A 151 12.33 -3.25 2.07
N SER A 152 12.41 -1.95 2.38
CA SER A 152 12.13 -1.41 3.72
C SER A 152 10.93 -0.46 3.75
N PRO A 153 9.71 -0.95 3.47
CA PRO A 153 8.49 -0.13 3.56
C PRO A 153 8.21 0.33 5.00
N ASP A 154 8.69 -0.42 6.01
CA ASP A 154 8.58 -0.10 7.44
C ASP A 154 9.35 1.17 7.84
N LEU A 155 10.33 1.57 7.02
CA LEU A 155 11.00 2.86 7.14
C LEU A 155 10.31 3.97 6.35
N ASN A 156 9.48 3.67 5.34
CA ASN A 156 8.85 4.69 4.51
C ASN A 156 7.55 5.21 5.15
N VAL A 157 7.64 6.36 5.81
CA VAL A 157 6.47 7.02 6.43
C VAL A 157 5.35 7.31 5.42
N ALA A 158 5.68 7.50 4.14
CA ALA A 158 4.67 7.73 3.10
C ALA A 158 3.76 6.51 2.88
N GLU A 159 4.22 5.28 3.15
CA GLU A 159 3.36 4.08 3.10
C GLU A 159 2.23 4.13 4.15
N HIS A 160 2.52 4.74 5.32
CA HIS A 160 1.51 4.94 6.36
C HIS A 160 0.47 5.97 5.94
N ILE A 161 0.91 7.07 5.31
CA ILE A 161 0.02 8.07 4.73
C ILE A 161 -0.88 7.42 3.68
N GLY A 162 -0.33 6.59 2.80
CA GLY A 162 -1.10 5.84 1.79
C GLY A 162 -2.15 4.93 2.42
N THR A 163 -1.80 4.24 3.50
CA THR A 163 -2.74 3.38 4.26
C THR A 163 -3.88 4.20 4.88
N ILE A 164 -3.56 5.34 5.51
CA ILE A 164 -4.56 6.24 6.10
C ILE A 164 -5.51 6.77 5.03
N ILE A 165 -4.96 7.27 3.91
CA ILE A 165 -5.78 7.77 2.79
C ILE A 165 -6.71 6.66 2.28
N LYS A 166 -6.16 5.45 2.06
CA LYS A 166 -6.95 4.31 1.58
C LYS A 166 -8.11 4.01 2.54
N ASP A 167 -7.85 3.91 3.84
CA ASP A 167 -8.85 3.54 4.83
C ASP A 167 -9.96 4.62 4.96
N GLU A 168 -9.60 5.90 4.91
CA GLU A 168 -10.57 7.00 4.93
C GLU A 168 -11.41 7.08 3.64
N VAL A 169 -10.78 6.89 2.48
CA VAL A 169 -11.49 6.80 1.20
C VAL A 169 -12.42 5.59 1.18
N GLU A 170 -11.98 4.44 1.67
CA GLU A 170 -12.77 3.22 1.75
C GLU A 170 -14.02 3.42 2.63
N LYS A 171 -13.88 4.05 3.80
CA LYS A 171 -15.03 4.41 4.66
C LYS A 171 -16.04 5.30 3.93
N LYS A 172 -15.57 6.33 3.23
CA LYS A 172 -16.43 7.24 2.45
C LYS A 172 -17.15 6.49 1.33
N MET A 173 -16.42 5.68 0.55
CA MET A 173 -17.00 4.84 -0.51
C MET A 173 -18.06 3.87 0.04
N LEU A 174 -17.82 3.25 1.21
CA LEU A 174 -18.80 2.36 1.85
C LEU A 174 -20.05 3.09 2.36
N SER A 175 -19.98 4.41 2.56
CA SER A 175 -21.13 5.25 2.94
C SER A 175 -21.95 5.73 1.73
N GLU A 176 -21.38 5.72 0.52
CA GLU A 176 -22.05 6.16 -0.70
C GLU A 176 -23.24 5.25 -1.07
N PRO A 177 -24.45 5.81 -1.29
CA PRO A 177 -25.62 5.00 -1.58
C PRO A 177 -25.68 4.55 -3.05
N GLY A 178 -26.09 3.31 -3.28
CA GLY A 178 -26.44 2.82 -4.61
C GLY A 178 -25.26 2.68 -5.57
N HIS A 179 -25.52 2.91 -6.86
CA HIS A 179 -24.56 2.61 -7.94
C HIS A 179 -23.46 3.68 -8.10
N SER A 180 -23.64 4.89 -7.53
CA SER A 180 -22.62 5.96 -7.60
C SER A 180 -21.32 5.59 -6.90
N ARG A 181 -21.38 4.68 -5.91
CA ARG A 181 -20.23 4.11 -5.20
C ARG A 181 -19.16 3.52 -6.14
N TYR A 182 -19.54 3.02 -7.31
CA TYR A 182 -18.61 2.33 -8.20
C TYR A 182 -18.08 3.21 -9.34
N LEU A 183 -18.35 4.52 -9.29
CA LEU A 183 -17.88 5.47 -10.31
C LEU A 183 -16.48 5.99 -9.98
N GLU A 184 -15.68 6.18 -11.02
CA GLU A 184 -14.31 6.72 -10.92
C GLU A 184 -14.33 8.17 -10.40
N GLU A 185 -15.33 8.94 -10.79
CA GLU A 185 -15.55 10.32 -10.38
C GLU A 185 -15.83 10.41 -8.88
N THR A 186 -16.59 9.46 -8.33
CA THR A 186 -16.86 9.35 -6.89
C THR A 186 -15.58 9.05 -6.13
N LEU A 187 -14.77 8.10 -6.63
CA LEU A 187 -13.46 7.81 -6.05
C LEU A 187 -12.55 9.04 -6.05
N LYS A 188 -12.43 9.75 -7.18
CA LYS A 188 -11.62 10.98 -7.28
C LYS A 188 -12.11 12.09 -6.37
N MET A 189 -13.43 12.23 -6.21
CA MET A 189 -14.04 13.18 -5.29
C MET A 189 -13.63 12.88 -3.85
N HIS A 190 -13.77 11.63 -3.39
CA HIS A 190 -13.41 11.26 -2.02
C HIS A 190 -11.91 11.30 -1.76
N ILE A 191 -11.07 10.94 -2.73
CA ILE A 191 -9.61 11.13 -2.61
C ILE A 191 -9.31 12.62 -2.40
N SER A 192 -9.89 13.51 -3.22
CA SER A 192 -9.72 14.95 -3.07
C SER A 192 -10.20 15.47 -1.72
N ASP A 193 -11.34 14.97 -1.24
CA ASP A 193 -11.90 15.35 0.06
C ASP A 193 -11.02 14.89 1.22
N VAL A 194 -10.53 13.64 1.20
CA VAL A 194 -9.61 13.13 2.22
C VAL A 194 -8.31 13.93 2.23
N LEU A 195 -7.70 14.18 1.07
CA LEU A 195 -6.47 14.97 0.98
C LEU A 195 -6.63 16.39 1.52
N LYS A 196 -7.75 17.06 1.22
CA LYS A 196 -8.05 18.39 1.77
C LYS A 196 -8.24 18.39 3.28
N ASN A 197 -8.88 17.36 3.82
CA ASN A 197 -9.05 17.23 5.27
C ASN A 197 -7.72 16.94 5.97
N MET A 198 -6.80 16.25 5.29
CA MET A 198 -5.46 15.98 5.82
C MET A 198 -4.52 17.19 5.75
N GLU A 199 -4.74 18.13 4.82
CA GLU A 199 -3.88 19.31 4.62
C GLU A 199 -3.64 20.10 5.92
N THR A 200 -4.62 20.13 6.81
CA THR A 200 -4.55 20.84 8.10
C THR A 200 -4.30 19.94 9.31
N ASP A 201 -4.10 18.63 9.10
CA ASP A 201 -3.84 17.66 10.16
C ASP A 201 -2.34 17.62 10.51
N THR A 202 -1.87 18.70 11.13
CA THR A 202 -0.46 18.85 11.53
C THR A 202 -0.04 17.78 12.53
N ASP A 203 -0.94 17.40 13.44
CA ASP A 203 -0.69 16.39 14.48
C ASP A 203 -0.37 15.01 13.88
N LEU A 204 -1.08 14.63 12.81
CA LEU A 204 -0.79 13.40 12.08
C LEU A 204 0.63 13.42 11.49
N PHE A 205 1.00 14.47 10.77
CA PHE A 205 2.32 14.57 10.13
C PHE A 205 3.45 14.64 11.16
N GLU A 206 3.27 15.41 12.24
CA GLU A 206 4.23 15.47 13.34
C GLU A 206 4.42 14.10 14.02
N THR A 207 3.32 13.40 14.30
CA THR A 207 3.36 12.06 14.91
C THR A 207 4.11 11.08 14.01
N LEU A 208 3.83 11.12 12.71
CA LEU A 208 4.48 10.28 11.72
C LEU A 208 5.99 10.56 11.62
N LEU A 209 6.40 11.83 11.58
CA LEU A 209 7.81 12.22 11.57
C LEU A 209 8.52 11.85 12.88
N CYS A 210 7.88 12.09 14.03
CA CYS A 210 8.43 11.71 15.33
C CYS A 210 8.57 10.19 15.50
N SER A 211 7.75 9.40 14.78
CA SER A 211 7.87 7.94 14.78
C SER A 211 9.14 7.44 14.09
N TYR A 212 9.77 8.24 13.23
CA TYR A 212 10.89 7.83 12.39
C TYR A 212 12.09 7.32 13.19
N LEU A 213 12.43 8.00 14.29
CA LEU A 213 13.52 7.58 15.17
C LEU A 213 13.24 6.22 15.81
N SER A 214 11.99 5.96 16.17
CA SER A 214 11.58 4.68 16.76
C SER A 214 11.62 3.55 15.74
N ARG A 215 11.27 3.82 14.47
CA ARG A 215 11.42 2.87 13.34
C ARG A 215 12.88 2.48 13.13
N LEU A 216 13.77 3.46 13.04
CA LEU A 216 15.22 3.21 12.92
C LEU A 216 15.78 2.41 14.10
N ARG A 217 15.32 2.69 15.32
CA ARG A 217 15.67 1.91 16.51
C ARG A 217 15.12 0.48 16.44
N ALA A 218 13.90 0.29 15.97
CA ALA A 218 13.31 -1.03 15.80
C ALA A 218 14.11 -1.87 14.80
N VAL A 219 14.45 -1.31 13.63
CA VAL A 219 15.29 -1.99 12.64
C VAL A 219 16.66 -2.34 13.23
N LYS A 220 17.29 -1.39 13.95
CA LYS A 220 18.56 -1.65 14.63
C LYS A 220 18.46 -2.78 15.65
N ASN A 221 17.43 -2.77 16.49
CA ASN A 221 17.20 -3.80 17.52
C ASN A 221 16.87 -5.16 16.89
N ALA A 222 16.24 -5.16 15.72
CA ALA A 222 15.97 -6.33 14.90
C ALA A 222 17.19 -6.77 14.07
N ASN A 223 18.37 -6.13 14.22
CA ASN A 223 19.57 -6.37 13.41
C ASN A 223 19.32 -6.32 11.89
N GLY A 224 18.45 -5.41 11.45
CA GLY A 224 18.08 -5.26 10.04
C GLY A 224 16.95 -6.17 9.56
N HIS A 225 16.33 -6.97 10.44
CA HIS A 225 15.12 -7.72 10.11
C HIS A 225 13.87 -6.82 10.12
N HIS A 226 12.79 -7.33 9.51
CA HIS A 226 11.49 -6.67 9.46
C HIS A 226 10.99 -6.24 10.85
N THR A 227 10.32 -5.10 10.88
CA THR A 227 9.70 -4.55 12.08
C THR A 227 8.18 -4.53 11.96
N ASP A 228 7.49 -4.24 13.06
CA ASP A 228 6.01 -4.13 13.10
C ASP A 228 5.48 -2.78 12.59
N TYR A 229 6.36 -1.93 12.06
CA TYR A 229 5.99 -0.66 11.47
C TYR A 229 5.45 -0.85 10.06
#